data_AF-A0A522M856-F1
#
_entry.id   AF-A0A522M856-F1
#
_cell.length_a   1.000
_cell.length_b   1.000
_cell.length_c   1.000
_cell.angle_alpha   90.00
_cell.angle_beta   90.00
_cell.angle_gamma   90.00
#
_symmetry.space_group_name_H-M   'P 1'
#
loop_
_entity.id
_entity.type
_entity.pdbx_description
1 polymer ?
#
loop_
_entity_poly.entity_id
_entity_poly.type
_entity_poly.pdbx_seq_one_letter_code
_entity_poly.pdbx_strand_id
1 'polypeptide(L)'
;MHTRKTTYRWAVVVALVAALFLVWLSLGVGIIGRDGDPANLMYFGVLGVGVIGALVARFRPGGMARALVATALAQTSVAVFAVIAGLGLPWSGALELVILNGFFVALFAGSAWLFRRAALGGAEPGAV
;
A
#
# COMPACT_ATOMS: atom_id res chain seq x y z
N MET A 1 -8.19 27.25 -7.35
CA MET A 1 -6.80 26.72 -7.33
C MET A 1 -6.41 25.88 -6.10
N HIS A 2 -7.28 25.65 -5.09
CA HIS A 2 -6.88 24.92 -3.87
C HIS A 2 -6.97 23.38 -3.93
N THR A 3 -7.83 22.84 -4.80
CA THR A 3 -8.22 21.41 -4.83
C THR A 3 -7.09 20.43 -5.14
N ARG A 4 -6.08 20.81 -5.93
CA ARG A 4 -4.99 19.89 -6.34
C ARG A 4 -3.99 19.64 -5.21
N LYS A 5 -3.62 20.70 -4.49
CA LYS A 5 -2.72 20.60 -3.33
C LYS A 5 -3.39 19.82 -2.20
N THR A 6 -4.70 20.00 -1.98
CA THR A 6 -5.44 19.21 -0.99
C THR A 6 -5.53 17.74 -1.39
N THR A 7 -5.86 17.39 -2.63
CA THR A 7 -5.88 15.98 -3.08
C THR A 7 -4.52 15.29 -2.95
N TYR A 8 -3.44 15.97 -3.30
CA TYR A 8 -2.07 15.45 -3.12
C TYR A 8 -1.74 15.20 -1.65
N ARG A 9 -2.07 16.15 -0.76
CA ARG A 9 -1.85 16.02 0.68
C ARG A 9 -2.65 14.88 1.29
N TRP A 10 -3.92 14.72 0.90
CA TRP A 10 -4.74 13.60 1.35
C TRP A 10 -4.19 12.25 0.88
N ALA A 11 -3.72 12.15 -0.37
CA ALA A 11 -3.10 10.92 -0.86
C ALA A 11 -1.81 10.55 -0.10
N VAL A 12 -0.99 11.55 0.27
CA VAL A 12 0.20 11.34 1.12
C VAL A 12 -0.21 10.90 2.52
N VAL A 13 -1.19 11.57 3.14
CA VAL A 13 -1.66 11.20 4.49
C VAL A 13 -2.20 9.78 4.50
N VAL A 14 -3.04 9.39 3.54
CA VAL A 14 -3.57 8.02 3.45
C VAL A 14 -2.45 6.99 3.28
N ALA A 15 -1.48 7.26 2.42
CA ALA A 15 -0.34 6.35 2.21
C ALA A 15 0.54 6.21 3.48
N LEU A 16 0.80 7.31 4.18
CA LEU A 16 1.58 7.31 5.41
C LEU A 16 0.84 6.61 6.56
N VAL A 17 -0.46 6.85 6.71
CA VAL A 17 -1.28 6.18 7.72
C VAL A 17 -1.35 4.68 7.43
N ALA A 18 -1.56 4.28 6.17
CA ALA A 18 -1.54 2.88 5.78
C ALA A 18 -0.18 2.23 6.09
N ALA A 19 0.92 2.88 5.73
CA ALA A 19 2.27 2.38 6.04
C ALA A 19 2.51 2.25 7.55
N LEU A 20 2.12 3.26 8.34
CA LEU A 20 2.29 3.25 9.80
C LEU A 20 1.49 2.14 10.46
N PHE A 21 0.23 1.94 10.04
CA PHE A 21 -0.60 0.85 10.54
C PHE A 21 -0.01 -0.52 10.18
N LEU A 22 0.51 -0.65 8.96
CA LEU A 22 1.13 -1.88 8.49
C LEU A 22 2.38 -2.22 9.31
N VAL A 23 3.23 -1.22 9.61
CA VAL A 23 4.37 -1.36 10.54
C VAL A 23 3.90 -1.78 11.93
N TRP A 24 2.90 -1.07 12.48
CA TRP A 24 2.41 -1.31 13.84
C TRP A 24 1.82 -2.72 14.01
N LEU A 25 0.98 -3.15 13.07
CA LEU A 25 0.41 -4.50 13.09
C LEU A 25 1.49 -5.58 12.88
N SER A 26 2.49 -5.32 12.03
CA SER A 26 3.58 -6.28 11.78
C SER A 26 4.53 -6.44 12.98
N LEU A 27 4.73 -5.38 13.78
CA LEU A 27 5.64 -5.39 14.94
C LEU A 27 4.97 -5.78 16.26
N GLY A 28 3.68 -5.43 16.43
CA GLY A 28 3.01 -5.50 17.72
C GLY A 28 1.95 -6.59 17.83
N VAL A 29 1.05 -6.68 16.84
CA VAL A 29 -0.15 -7.54 16.91
C VAL A 29 0.03 -8.86 16.17
N GLY A 30 1.00 -8.94 15.25
CA GLY A 30 1.18 -10.09 14.36
C GLY A 30 0.10 -10.09 13.27
N ILE A 31 0.49 -9.88 12.01
CA ILE A 31 -0.45 -10.00 10.87
C ILE A 31 -0.56 -11.47 10.45
N ILE A 32 0.55 -12.20 10.55
CA ILE A 32 0.66 -13.62 10.24
C ILE A 32 1.17 -14.34 11.49
N GLY A 33 0.41 -15.34 11.94
CA GLY A 33 0.84 -16.26 13.00
C GLY A 33 0.85 -15.61 14.38
N ARG A 34 1.70 -16.12 15.27
CA ARG A 34 1.87 -15.59 16.64
C ARG A 34 2.60 -14.24 16.65
N ASP A 35 2.49 -13.52 17.77
CA ASP A 35 3.25 -12.27 17.98
C ASP A 35 4.75 -12.46 17.70
N GLY A 36 5.30 -11.59 16.86
CA GLY A 36 6.70 -11.62 16.46
C GLY A 36 7.08 -12.74 15.49
N ASP A 37 6.13 -13.32 14.75
CA ASP A 37 6.45 -14.32 13.72
C ASP A 37 7.36 -13.71 12.62
N PRO A 38 8.45 -14.40 12.22
CA PRO A 38 9.34 -13.95 11.15
C PRO A 38 8.63 -13.69 9.81
N ALA A 39 7.48 -14.33 9.55
CA ALA A 39 6.67 -14.07 8.36
C ALA A 39 6.22 -12.60 8.27
N ASN A 40 6.10 -11.90 9.40
CA ASN A 40 5.78 -10.48 9.40
C ASN A 40 6.90 -9.61 8.80
N LEU A 41 8.12 -10.14 8.61
CA LEU A 41 9.20 -9.44 7.89
C LEU A 41 8.86 -9.20 6.41
N MET A 42 7.99 -10.01 5.81
CA MET A 42 7.57 -9.84 4.41
C MET A 42 6.88 -8.49 4.18
N TYR A 43 6.21 -7.97 5.20
CA TYR A 43 5.55 -6.67 5.17
C TYR A 43 6.52 -5.48 5.14
N PHE A 44 7.71 -5.62 5.73
CA PHE A 44 8.78 -4.63 5.55
C PHE A 44 9.26 -4.58 4.09
N GLY A 45 9.25 -5.72 3.39
CA GLY A 45 9.51 -5.77 1.95
C GLY A 45 8.48 -4.96 1.15
N VAL A 46 7.19 -5.07 1.49
CA VAL A 46 6.11 -4.29 0.84
C VAL A 46 6.31 -2.79 1.06
N LEU A 47 6.64 -2.39 2.28
CA LEU A 47 6.96 -0.98 2.58
C LEU A 47 8.20 -0.51 1.82
N GLY A 48 9.23 -1.37 1.71
CA GLY A 48 10.41 -1.11 0.89
C GLY A 48 10.05 -0.81 -0.57
N VAL A 49 9.17 -1.61 -1.18
CA VAL A 49 8.67 -1.36 -2.54
C VAL A 49 7.97 -0.01 -2.65
N GLY A 50 7.15 0.37 -1.66
CA GLY A 50 6.49 1.67 -1.62
C GLY A 50 7.46 2.84 -1.50
N VAL A 51 8.44 2.77 -0.59
CA VAL A 51 9.44 3.81 -0.37
C VAL A 51 10.35 3.96 -1.59
N ILE A 52 10.90 2.85 -2.10
CA ILE A 52 11.76 2.86 -3.29
C ILE A 52 10.97 3.39 -4.48
N GLY A 53 9.73 2.93 -4.68
CA GLY A 53 8.85 3.41 -5.72
C GLY A 53 8.59 4.92 -5.62
N ALA A 54 8.37 5.45 -4.42
CA ALA A 54 8.15 6.88 -4.17
C ALA A 54 9.42 7.72 -4.45
N LEU A 55 10.59 7.22 -4.05
CA LEU A 55 11.89 7.85 -4.31
C LEU A 55 12.20 7.89 -5.81
N VAL A 56 12.02 6.76 -6.52
CA VAL A 56 12.18 6.67 -7.98
C VAL A 56 11.19 7.58 -8.70
N ALA A 57 9.94 7.65 -8.20
CA ALA A 57 8.92 8.54 -8.69
C ALA A 57 9.21 10.04 -8.46
N ARG A 58 10.22 10.36 -7.64
CA ARG A 58 10.54 11.73 -7.19
C ARG A 58 9.31 12.47 -6.68
N PHE A 59 8.40 11.76 -6.01
CA PHE A 59 7.14 12.30 -5.51
C PHE A 59 6.23 12.94 -6.59
N ARG A 60 6.44 12.62 -7.88
CA ARG A 60 5.57 13.11 -8.96
C ARG A 60 4.26 12.31 -9.01
N PRO A 61 3.10 12.94 -9.29
CA PRO A 61 1.79 12.27 -9.27
C PRO A 61 1.73 10.99 -10.11
N GLY A 62 2.21 11.05 -11.37
CA GLY A 62 2.22 9.88 -12.25
C GLY A 62 3.21 8.78 -11.85
N GLY A 63 4.28 9.11 -11.13
CA GLY A 63 5.22 8.14 -10.58
C GLY A 63 4.68 7.49 -9.31
N MET A 64 4.10 8.27 -8.39
CA MET A 64 3.48 7.79 -7.15
C MET A 64 2.32 6.83 -7.42
N ALA A 65 1.55 7.07 -8.49
CA ALA A 65 0.56 6.12 -8.96
C ALA A 65 1.14 4.74 -9.27
N ARG A 66 2.26 4.67 -10.00
CA ARG A 66 2.93 3.41 -10.35
C ARG A 66 3.55 2.74 -9.12
N ALA A 67 4.17 3.54 -8.25
CA ALA A 67 4.74 3.08 -6.99
C ALA A 67 3.68 2.39 -6.12
N LEU A 68 2.53 3.02 -5.92
CA LEU A 68 1.46 2.47 -5.08
C LEU A 68 0.74 1.27 -5.72
N VAL A 69 0.67 1.19 -7.05
CA VAL A 69 0.24 -0.05 -7.72
C VAL A 69 1.23 -1.17 -7.47
N ALA A 70 2.54 -0.90 -7.56
CA ALA A 70 3.56 -1.91 -7.26
C ALA A 70 3.49 -2.37 -5.79
N THR A 71 3.27 -1.45 -4.85
CA THR A 71 3.05 -1.77 -3.43
C THR A 71 1.79 -2.62 -3.22
N ALA A 72 0.68 -2.30 -3.89
CA ALA A 72 -0.55 -3.09 -3.82
C ALA A 72 -0.32 -4.52 -4.34
N LEU A 73 0.40 -4.67 -5.46
CA LEU A 73 0.75 -5.99 -5.99
C LEU A 73 1.64 -6.78 -5.03
N ALA A 74 2.65 -6.13 -4.45
CA ALA A 74 3.51 -6.78 -3.44
C ALA A 74 2.69 -7.24 -2.22
N GLN A 75 1.77 -6.41 -1.73
CA GLN A 75 0.86 -6.77 -0.63
C GLN A 75 -0.03 -7.97 -1.00
N THR A 76 -0.58 -7.99 -2.21
CA THR A 76 -1.36 -9.13 -2.71
C THR A 76 -0.52 -10.40 -2.78
N SER A 77 0.73 -10.32 -3.28
CA SER A 77 1.63 -11.48 -3.33
C SER A 77 1.92 -12.05 -1.95
N VAL A 78 2.17 -11.19 -0.94
CA VAL A 78 2.36 -11.62 0.45
C VAL A 78 1.11 -12.31 0.98
N ALA A 79 -0.08 -11.75 0.74
CA ALA A 79 -1.34 -12.35 1.19
C ALA A 79 -1.58 -13.73 0.58
N VAL A 80 -1.38 -13.87 -0.73
CA VAL A 80 -1.52 -15.14 -1.45
C VAL A 80 -0.52 -16.17 -0.92
N PHE A 81 0.73 -15.76 -0.73
CA PHE A 81 1.77 -16.64 -0.19
C PHE A 81 1.44 -17.09 1.23
N ALA A 82 1.01 -16.18 2.11
CA ALA A 82 0.67 -16.49 3.49
C ALA A 82 -0.48 -17.50 3.60
N VAL A 83 -1.49 -17.39 2.73
CA VAL A 83 -2.62 -18.31 2.68
C VAL A 83 -2.19 -19.68 2.15
N ILE A 84 -1.44 -19.74 1.04
CA ILE A 84 -1.01 -21.00 0.42
C ILE A 84 -0.02 -21.76 1.31
N ALA A 85 0.95 -21.05 1.90
CA ALA A 85 1.95 -21.63 2.79
C ALA A 85 1.42 -21.90 4.20
N GLY A 86 0.16 -21.55 4.49
CA GLY A 86 -0.47 -21.80 5.78
C GLY A 86 0.19 -21.06 6.94
N LEU A 87 0.91 -19.96 6.68
CA LEU A 87 1.74 -19.28 7.68
C LEU A 87 0.93 -18.68 8.84
N GLY A 88 -0.38 -18.48 8.64
CA GLY A 88 -1.27 -18.04 9.71
C GLY A 88 -1.63 -19.14 10.70
N LEU A 89 -1.62 -20.42 10.32
CA LEU A 89 -2.25 -21.46 11.12
C LEU A 89 -1.41 -21.90 12.34
N PRO A 90 -2.07 -22.31 13.44
CA PRO A 90 -3.51 -22.18 13.77
C PRO A 90 -4.02 -20.79 14.19
N TRP A 91 -3.16 -19.79 14.34
CA TRP A 91 -3.50 -18.52 15.01
C TRP A 91 -4.35 -17.55 14.16
N SER A 92 -4.06 -17.44 12.86
CA SER A 92 -4.72 -16.55 11.91
C SER A 92 -5.34 -17.38 10.77
N GLY A 93 -6.66 -17.34 10.67
CA GLY A 93 -7.38 -18.05 9.61
C GLY A 93 -7.15 -17.42 8.23
N ALA A 94 -7.32 -18.21 7.16
CA ALA A 94 -7.19 -17.70 5.79
C ALA A 94 -8.12 -16.51 5.49
N LEU A 95 -9.33 -16.51 6.05
CA LEU A 95 -10.29 -15.42 5.87
C LEU A 95 -9.81 -14.11 6.52
N GLU A 96 -9.24 -14.19 7.72
CA GLU A 96 -8.71 -13.02 8.44
C GLU A 96 -7.53 -12.41 7.68
N LEU A 97 -6.60 -13.25 7.21
CA LEU A 97 -5.48 -12.82 6.36
C LEU A 97 -5.98 -12.12 5.09
N VAL A 98 -7.01 -12.66 4.42
CA VAL A 98 -7.58 -12.09 3.20
C VAL A 98 -8.24 -10.74 3.48
N ILE A 99 -9.04 -10.62 4.54
CA ILE A 99 -9.72 -9.37 4.88
C ILE A 99 -8.69 -8.28 5.22
N LEU A 100 -7.73 -8.61 6.08
CA LEU A 100 -6.74 -7.64 6.56
C LEU A 100 -5.81 -7.19 5.43
N ASN A 101 -5.27 -8.12 4.63
CA ASN A 101 -4.44 -7.75 3.48
C ASN A 101 -5.25 -7.04 2.40
N GLY A 102 -6.49 -7.47 2.16
CA GLY A 102 -7.41 -6.85 1.21
C GLY A 102 -7.68 -5.38 1.54
N PHE A 103 -7.82 -5.04 2.82
CA PHE A 103 -7.95 -3.66 3.28
C PHE A 103 -6.73 -2.80 2.89
N PHE A 104 -5.51 -3.28 3.13
CA PHE A 104 -4.28 -2.56 2.74
C PHE A 104 -4.13 -2.44 1.23
N VAL A 105 -4.43 -3.50 0.47
CA VAL A 105 -4.43 -3.48 -0.99
C VAL A 105 -5.41 -2.40 -1.50
N ALA A 106 -6.61 -2.32 -0.93
CA ALA A 106 -7.60 -1.31 -1.28
C ALA A 106 -7.10 0.12 -0.98
N LEU A 107 -6.43 0.35 0.15
CA LEU A 107 -5.85 1.65 0.49
C LEU A 107 -4.74 2.07 -0.49
N PHE A 108 -3.84 1.17 -0.84
CA PHE A 108 -2.77 1.44 -1.81
C PHE A 108 -3.32 1.67 -3.22
N ALA A 109 -4.27 0.83 -3.66
CA ALA A 109 -4.92 0.97 -4.96
C ALA A 109 -5.75 2.26 -5.06
N GLY A 110 -6.50 2.60 -4.01
CA GLY A 110 -7.27 3.84 -3.91
C GLY A 110 -6.36 5.08 -3.97
N SER A 111 -5.25 5.06 -3.23
CA SER A 111 -4.25 6.13 -3.28
C SER A 111 -3.61 6.25 -4.67
N ALA A 112 -3.26 5.13 -5.30
CA ALA A 112 -2.73 5.11 -6.67
C ALA A 112 -3.71 5.72 -7.68
N TRP A 113 -5.00 5.46 -7.51
CA TRP A 113 -6.05 6.04 -8.33
C TRP A 113 -6.21 7.56 -8.13
N LEU A 114 -6.14 8.04 -6.89
CA LEU A 114 -6.13 9.48 -6.59
C LEU A 114 -4.92 10.19 -7.23
N PHE A 115 -3.74 9.58 -7.18
CA PHE A 115 -2.54 10.11 -7.83
C PHE A 115 -2.65 10.12 -9.36
N ARG A 116 -3.28 9.10 -9.97
CA ARG A 116 -3.58 9.10 -11.41
C ARG A 116 -4.52 10.24 -11.79
N ARG A 117 -5.59 10.46 -11.02
CA ARG A 117 -6.52 11.58 -11.25
C ARG A 117 -5.82 12.93 -11.14
N ALA A 118 -4.94 13.11 -10.15
CA ALA A 118 -4.15 14.32 -9.99
C ALA A 118 -3.17 14.56 -11.15
N ALA A 119 -2.65 13.49 -11.78
CA ALA A 119 -1.79 13.60 -12.96
C ALA A 119 -2.59 13.97 -14.22
N LEU A 120 -3.79 13.40 -14.40
CA LEU A 120 -4.65 13.64 -15.57
C LEU A 120 -5.28 15.04 -15.56
N GLY A 121 -5.67 15.56 -14.39
CA GLY A 121 -6.19 16.93 -14.25
C GLY A 121 -5.15 18.06 -14.40
N GLY A 122 -3.89 17.73 -14.73
CA GLY A 122 -2.85 18.68 -15.12
C GLY A 122 -2.67 18.82 -16.63
N ALA A 123 -3.26 17.91 -17.43
CA ALA A 123 -3.35 18.03 -18.88
C ALA A 123 -4.71 18.63 -19.22
N GLU A 124 -4.85 19.96 -19.14
CA GLU A 124 -5.96 20.60 -19.84
C GLU A 124 -5.67 20.56 -21.34
N PRO A 125 -6.54 19.94 -22.15
CA PRO A 125 -6.48 20.04 -23.61
C PRO A 125 -6.96 21.44 -24.00
N GLY A 126 -6.01 22.36 -24.21
CA GLY A 126 -6.34 23.77 -24.49
C GLY A 126 -5.24 24.53 -25.22
N ALA A 127 -4.47 23.87 -26.09
CA ALA A 127 -3.52 24.53 -26.98
C ALA A 127 -3.34 23.74 -28.29
N VAL A 128 -4.38 23.77 -29.14
CA VAL A 128 -4.26 23.77 -30.60
C VAL A 128 -5.27 24.76 -31.16
#